data_AF-A0A2M7F1D9-F1
#
_entry.id   AF-A0A2M7F1D9-F1
#
_cell.length_a   1.000
_cell.length_b   1.000
_cell.length_c   1.000
_cell.angle_alpha   90.00
_cell.angle_beta   90.00
_cell.angle_gamma   90.00
#
_symmetry.space_group_name_H-M   'P 1'
#
loop_
_entity.id
_entity.type
_entity.pdbx_description
1 polymer ?
#
loop_
_entity_poly.entity_id
_entity_poly.type
_entity_poly.pdbx_seq_one_letter_code
_entity_poly.pdbx_strand_id
1 'polypeptide(L)'
;MKQALSVAALLLAAGCDTLAPQALAPLGPDPVLSGGTYSSGGGITVAVDLREANGKTMVCGVWAQSRQQSVLTNWVEPRLLGSGSVVLGREVLLRGLLFMREVPPMADYAGQEAGCVLSARPWRAGDEARRAEVRIPRQNVYVDADEGGTVIVTFVQTGPGAGDH
;
A
#
# COMPACT_ATOMS: atom_id res chain seq x y z
N MET A 1 42.56 -46.63 -10.53
CA MET A 1 41.60 -45.66 -11.12
C MET A 1 40.39 -45.55 -10.20
N LYS A 2 40.22 -44.43 -9.49
CA LYS A 2 38.99 -44.07 -8.78
C LYS A 2 38.79 -42.57 -8.94
N GLN A 3 37.86 -42.18 -9.81
CA GLN A 3 37.42 -40.80 -9.95
C GLN A 3 36.32 -40.54 -8.92
N ALA A 4 36.50 -39.54 -8.07
CA ALA A 4 35.46 -39.03 -7.20
C ALA A 4 34.74 -37.89 -7.93
N LEU A 5 33.48 -38.11 -8.29
CA LEU A 5 32.57 -37.05 -8.74
C LEU A 5 32.09 -36.28 -7.50
N SER A 6 32.49 -35.02 -7.38
CA SER A 6 31.91 -34.08 -6.42
C SER A 6 30.66 -33.45 -7.04
N VAL A 7 29.49 -33.76 -6.48
CA VAL A 7 28.22 -33.11 -6.80
C VAL A 7 28.09 -31.85 -5.94
N ALA A 8 28.16 -30.68 -6.56
CA ALA A 8 27.88 -29.41 -5.92
C ALA A 8 26.36 -29.16 -5.93
N ALA A 9 25.74 -29.16 -4.75
CA ALA A 9 24.34 -28.79 -4.57
C ALA A 9 24.22 -27.26 -4.45
N LEU A 10 23.62 -26.61 -5.45
CA LEU A 10 23.16 -25.22 -5.34
C LEU A 10 21.81 -25.20 -4.62
N LEU A 11 21.78 -24.67 -3.39
CA LEU A 11 20.57 -24.32 -2.67
C LEU A 11 20.06 -22.95 -3.14
N LEU A 12 18.94 -22.94 -3.86
CA LEU A 12 18.18 -21.73 -4.19
C LEU A 12 17.23 -21.43 -3.02
N ALA A 13 17.57 -20.45 -2.20
CA ALA A 13 16.66 -19.90 -1.20
C ALA A 13 15.68 -18.93 -1.89
N ALA A 14 14.46 -19.37 -2.15
CA ALA A 14 13.36 -18.49 -2.51
C ALA A 14 12.75 -17.93 -1.20
N GLY A 15 13.24 -16.78 -0.75
CA GLY A 15 12.64 -16.04 0.36
C GLY A 15 11.35 -15.36 -0.09
N CYS A 16 10.28 -15.49 0.70
CA CYS A 16 9.14 -14.59 0.61
C CYS A 16 9.56 -13.22 1.16
N ASP A 17 10.12 -12.35 0.31
CA ASP A 17 10.44 -10.97 0.69
C ASP A 17 9.14 -10.18 0.91
N THR A 18 8.79 -9.95 2.17
CA THR A 18 7.83 -8.90 2.54
C THR A 18 8.46 -7.55 2.22
N LEU A 19 7.77 -6.71 1.44
CA LEU A 19 8.25 -5.37 1.09
C LEU A 19 8.33 -4.50 2.36
N ALA A 20 9.53 -4.35 2.90
CA ALA A 20 9.84 -3.35 3.93
C ALA A 20 10.27 -2.03 3.25
N PRO A 21 10.08 -0.86 3.91
CA PRO A 21 10.60 0.40 3.38
C PRO A 21 12.12 0.32 3.25
N GLN A 22 12.61 0.69 2.07
CA GLN A 22 14.03 0.69 1.73
C GLN A 22 14.68 2.05 2.00
N ALA A 23 13.86 3.10 2.07
CA ALA A 23 14.26 4.46 2.41
C ALA A 23 13.10 5.21 3.05
N LEU A 24 13.41 6.37 3.65
CA LEU A 24 12.45 7.36 4.09
C LEU A 24 12.66 8.65 3.29
N ALA A 25 11.57 9.30 2.89
CA ALA A 25 11.65 10.61 2.26
C ALA A 25 10.34 11.40 2.43
N PRO A 26 10.39 12.74 2.48
CA PRO A 26 9.17 13.54 2.53
C PRO A 26 8.38 13.38 1.23
N LEU A 27 7.05 13.32 1.32
CA LEU A 27 6.15 13.47 0.19
C LEU A 27 6.35 14.86 -0.45
N GLY A 28 6.18 14.91 -1.77
CA GLY A 28 6.16 16.13 -2.57
C GLY A 28 4.94 17.01 -2.27
N PRO A 29 4.79 18.12 -3.02
CA PRO A 29 3.77 19.12 -2.74
C PRO A 29 2.35 18.75 -3.21
N ASP A 30 2.18 17.73 -4.05
CA ASP A 30 0.88 17.30 -4.60
C ASP A 30 0.82 15.76 -4.67
N PRO A 31 0.85 15.06 -3.52
CA PRO A 31 0.79 13.61 -3.51
C PRO A 31 -0.57 13.11 -4.00
N VAL A 32 -0.57 11.98 -4.71
CA VAL A 32 -1.81 11.33 -5.12
C VAL A 32 -2.52 10.81 -3.87
N LEU A 33 -3.74 11.29 -3.65
CA LEU A 33 -4.60 10.82 -2.57
C LEU A 33 -5.62 9.79 -3.07
N SER A 34 -5.75 8.71 -2.34
CA SER A 34 -6.77 7.68 -2.54
C SER A 34 -7.19 7.09 -1.20
N GLY A 35 -7.92 5.98 -1.23
CA GLY A 35 -8.42 5.31 -0.03
C GLY A 35 -9.83 4.79 -0.21
N GLY A 36 -10.53 4.61 0.89
CA GLY A 36 -11.94 4.26 0.85
C GLY A 36 -12.59 4.28 2.21
N THR A 37 -13.88 3.97 2.21
CA THR A 37 -14.72 3.97 3.41
C THR A 37 -15.21 2.58 3.76
N TYR A 38 -15.53 2.41 5.03
CA TYR A 38 -16.19 1.20 5.53
C TYR A 38 -17.71 1.43 5.58
N SER A 39 -18.49 0.38 5.30
CA SER A 39 -19.96 0.44 5.44
C SER A 39 -20.42 0.71 6.88
N SER A 40 -19.55 0.52 7.86
CA SER A 40 -19.77 0.85 9.28
C SER A 40 -19.42 2.30 9.64
N GLY A 41 -18.92 3.11 8.70
CA GLY A 41 -18.37 4.44 8.96
C GLY A 41 -16.83 4.45 9.09
N GLY A 42 -16.25 5.64 8.94
CA GLY A 42 -14.79 5.83 8.86
C GLY A 42 -14.20 5.33 7.53
N GLY A 43 -12.87 5.25 7.48
CA GLY A 43 -12.15 4.92 6.26
C GLY A 43 -10.65 5.04 6.41
N ILE A 44 -9.96 4.77 5.31
CA ILE A 44 -8.51 4.97 5.19
C ILE A 44 -8.21 5.98 4.08
N THR A 45 -7.13 6.70 4.24
CA THR A 45 -6.52 7.54 3.20
C THR A 45 -5.12 7.02 2.92
N VAL A 46 -4.73 6.97 1.65
CA VAL A 46 -3.37 6.66 1.21
C VAL A 46 -2.87 7.83 0.39
N ALA A 47 -1.67 8.32 0.72
CA ALA A 47 -0.98 9.37 -0.03
C ALA A 47 0.29 8.79 -0.65
N VAL A 48 0.48 8.98 -1.96
CA VAL A 48 1.59 8.40 -2.72
C VAL A 48 2.26 9.43 -3.61
N ASP A 49 3.58 9.35 -3.64
CA ASP A 49 4.43 10.02 -4.64
C ASP A 49 5.34 9.05 -5.37
N LEU A 50 5.61 9.41 -6.63
CA LEU A 50 6.62 8.77 -7.44
C LEU A 50 7.85 9.65 -7.55
N ARG A 51 9.03 9.04 -7.52
CA ARG A 51 10.29 9.72 -7.82
C ARG A 51 11.28 8.79 -8.49
N GLU A 52 12.28 9.39 -9.12
CA GLU A 52 13.43 8.68 -9.65
C GLU A 52 14.38 8.31 -8.50
N ALA A 53 14.89 7.08 -8.53
CA ALA A 53 16.05 6.68 -7.75
C ALA A 53 16.81 5.57 -8.49
N ASN A 54 18.10 5.73 -8.71
CA ASN A 54 18.98 4.73 -9.32
C ASN A 54 18.47 4.19 -10.69
N GLY A 55 17.94 5.08 -11.52
CA GLY A 55 17.35 4.80 -12.82
C GLY A 55 15.99 4.10 -12.78
N LYS A 56 15.37 3.96 -11.59
CA LYS A 56 14.11 3.23 -11.39
C LYS A 56 13.03 4.11 -10.76
N THR A 57 11.78 3.70 -10.92
CA THR A 57 10.64 4.33 -10.25
C THR A 57 10.59 3.88 -8.79
N MET A 58 10.77 4.83 -7.88
CA MET A 58 10.54 4.65 -6.45
C MET A 58 9.15 5.15 -6.08
N VAL A 59 8.45 4.38 -5.25
CA VAL A 59 7.13 4.72 -4.72
C VAL A 59 7.30 5.04 -3.24
N CYS A 60 6.89 6.24 -2.85
CA CYS A 60 6.86 6.66 -1.45
C CYS A 60 5.41 6.86 -1.01
N GLY A 61 5.04 6.36 0.16
CA GLY A 61 3.70 6.60 0.67
C GLY A 61 3.54 6.54 2.18
N VAL A 62 2.43 7.12 2.62
CA VAL A 62 1.88 7.03 3.97
C VAL A 62 0.41 6.63 3.87
N TRP A 63 -0.14 6.16 4.98
CA TRP A 63 -1.57 5.92 5.11
C TRP A 63 -2.08 6.47 6.44
N ALA A 64 -3.39 6.73 6.51
CA ALA A 64 -4.07 7.19 7.71
C ALA A 64 -5.42 6.48 7.83
N GLN A 65 -5.93 6.39 9.06
CA GLN A 65 -7.26 5.88 9.38
C GLN A 65 -8.11 6.92 10.10
N SER A 66 -9.41 6.92 9.83
CA SER A 66 -10.35 7.87 10.45
C SER A 66 -10.33 7.79 11.97
N ARG A 67 -10.46 8.94 12.63
CA ARG A 67 -10.61 9.00 14.10
C ARG A 67 -11.95 8.45 14.57
N GLN A 68 -12.95 8.43 13.69
CA GLN A 68 -14.30 7.92 13.97
C GLN A 68 -14.45 6.45 13.51
N GLN A 69 -13.34 5.70 13.45
CA GLN A 69 -13.37 4.33 12.96
C GLN A 69 -14.18 3.41 13.88
N SER A 70 -15.03 2.56 13.28
CA SER A 70 -15.77 1.55 14.03
C SER A 70 -14.82 0.54 14.66
N VAL A 71 -15.10 0.11 15.90
CA VAL A 71 -14.35 -0.95 16.57
C VAL A 71 -14.37 -2.28 15.80
N LEU A 72 -15.40 -2.51 14.96
CA LEU A 72 -15.54 -3.70 14.11
C LEU A 72 -14.48 -3.77 13.00
N THR A 73 -13.76 -2.68 12.78
CA THR A 73 -12.75 -2.54 11.71
C THR A 73 -11.34 -2.30 12.25
N ASN A 74 -11.15 -2.44 13.57
CA ASN A 74 -9.82 -2.44 14.15
C ASN A 74 -8.98 -3.59 13.57
N TRP A 75 -7.70 -3.34 13.29
CA TRP A 75 -6.74 -4.33 12.79
C TRP A 75 -7.02 -4.87 11.37
N VAL A 76 -7.92 -4.23 10.64
CA VAL A 76 -8.24 -4.57 9.25
C VAL A 76 -7.20 -3.99 8.28
N GLU A 77 -6.50 -2.93 8.68
CA GLU A 77 -5.54 -2.21 7.85
C GLU A 77 -4.49 -3.10 7.17
N PRO A 78 -3.89 -4.15 7.79
CA PRO A 78 -2.82 -4.89 7.15
C PRO A 78 -3.37 -5.74 6.01
N ARG A 79 -4.61 -6.23 6.15
CA ARG A 79 -5.31 -6.95 5.08
C ARG A 79 -5.66 -6.02 3.92
N LEU A 80 -6.20 -4.84 4.21
CA LEU A 80 -6.55 -3.86 3.17
C LEU A 80 -5.32 -3.38 2.41
N LEU A 81 -4.33 -2.86 3.13
CA LEU A 81 -3.09 -2.34 2.55
C LEU A 81 -2.30 -3.45 1.85
N GLY A 82 -2.28 -4.67 2.42
CA GLY A 82 -1.65 -5.83 1.80
C GLY A 82 -2.25 -6.22 0.45
N SER A 83 -3.55 -5.98 0.25
CA SER A 83 -4.23 -6.22 -1.03
C SER A 83 -4.11 -5.07 -2.04
N GLY A 84 -3.59 -3.91 -1.61
CA GLY A 84 -3.48 -2.71 -2.43
C GLY A 84 -2.36 -2.77 -3.48
N SER A 85 -2.38 -1.84 -4.42
CA SER A 85 -1.31 -1.68 -5.41
C SER A 85 -1.17 -0.23 -5.86
N VAL A 86 0.02 0.12 -6.34
CA VAL A 86 0.29 1.39 -7.02
C VAL A 86 0.54 1.10 -8.49
N VAL A 87 -0.14 1.83 -9.36
CA VAL A 87 -0.15 1.65 -10.82
C VAL A 87 0.24 2.95 -11.49
N LEU A 88 0.99 2.88 -12.60
CA LEU A 88 1.27 4.02 -13.45
C LEU A 88 0.81 3.73 -14.88
N GLY A 89 -0.37 4.23 -15.25
CA GLY A 89 -1.05 3.86 -16.48
C GLY A 89 -1.52 2.41 -16.45
N ARG A 90 -0.83 1.51 -17.18
CA ARG A 90 -1.15 0.07 -17.22
C ARG A 90 -0.12 -0.80 -16.49
N GLU A 91 0.96 -0.21 -15.99
CA GLU A 91 2.06 -0.92 -15.34
C GLU A 91 1.84 -0.91 -13.83
N VAL A 92 1.80 -2.08 -13.19
CA VAL A 92 1.80 -2.18 -11.72
C VAL A 92 3.23 -1.90 -11.23
N LEU A 93 3.39 -0.85 -10.42
CA LEU A 93 4.68 -0.51 -9.83
C LEU A 93 4.99 -1.41 -8.63
N LEU A 94 4.01 -1.55 -7.72
CA LEU A 94 4.12 -2.34 -6.49
C LEU A 94 2.78 -2.97 -6.12
N ARG A 95 2.85 -4.10 -5.42
CA ARG A 95 1.72 -4.79 -4.78
C ARG A 95 1.98 -4.88 -3.29
N GLY A 96 0.95 -4.68 -2.49
CA GLY A 96 1.07 -4.53 -1.05
C GLY A 96 1.59 -3.15 -0.68
N LEU A 97 0.86 -2.48 0.20
CA LEU A 97 1.15 -1.12 0.66
C LEU A 97 1.65 -1.11 2.12
N LEU A 98 2.01 -2.29 2.66
CA LEU A 98 2.44 -2.47 4.05
C LEU A 98 3.76 -1.79 4.40
N PHE A 99 4.54 -1.37 3.41
CA PHE A 99 5.75 -0.58 3.61
C PHE A 99 5.45 0.88 4.02
N MET A 100 4.20 1.33 3.83
CA MET A 100 3.78 2.69 4.13
C MET A 100 3.62 2.87 5.64
N ARG A 101 4.02 4.05 6.11
CA ARG A 101 3.87 4.43 7.51
C ARG A 101 2.45 4.91 7.79
N GLU A 102 1.95 4.57 8.96
CA GLU A 102 0.74 5.21 9.48
C GLU A 102 1.07 6.63 9.93
N VAL A 103 0.23 7.59 9.56
CA VAL A 103 0.27 8.98 10.04
C VAL A 103 -1.11 9.40 10.53
N PRO A 104 -1.21 10.43 11.39
CA PRO A 104 -2.50 10.97 11.78
C PRO A 104 -3.29 11.50 10.56
N PRO A 105 -4.63 11.45 10.59
CA PRO A 105 -5.46 12.09 9.57
C PRO A 105 -5.20 13.58 9.46
N MET A 106 -5.15 14.06 8.21
CA MET A 106 -4.91 15.45 7.86
C MET A 106 -5.55 15.81 6.53
N ALA A 107 -5.79 17.11 6.33
CA ALA A 107 -6.32 17.65 5.08
C ALA A 107 -5.26 17.68 3.96
N ASP A 108 -3.99 17.82 4.34
CA ASP A 108 -2.84 17.88 3.42
C ASP A 108 -1.73 16.94 3.92
N TYR A 109 -1.27 16.05 3.04
CA TYR A 109 -0.21 15.06 3.31
C TYR A 109 1.14 15.48 2.72
N ALA A 110 1.24 16.66 2.10
CA ALA A 110 2.50 17.16 1.58
C ALA A 110 3.58 17.21 2.67
N GLY A 111 4.82 16.84 2.31
CA GLY A 111 5.96 16.85 3.22
C GLY A 111 5.98 15.75 4.29
N GLN A 112 4.95 14.90 4.41
CA GLN A 112 4.95 13.80 5.38
C GLN A 112 6.09 12.83 5.10
N GLU A 113 6.77 12.38 6.16
CA GLU A 113 7.86 11.41 6.03
C GLU A 113 7.30 10.02 5.65
N ALA A 114 7.50 9.63 4.40
CA ALA A 114 6.95 8.43 3.80
C ALA A 114 7.95 7.27 3.79
N GLY A 115 7.41 6.05 3.88
CA GLY A 115 8.15 4.84 3.54
C GLY A 115 8.28 4.72 2.03
N CYS A 116 9.49 4.42 1.54
CA CYS A 116 9.77 4.34 0.11
C CYS A 116 10.28 2.95 -0.31
N VAL A 117 9.81 2.45 -1.44
CA VAL A 117 10.23 1.19 -2.05
C VAL A 117 10.52 1.37 -3.53
N LEU A 118 11.63 0.82 -3.99
CA LEU A 118 12.02 0.82 -5.39
C LEU A 118 11.23 -0.24 -6.16
N SER A 119 10.56 0.15 -7.24
CA SER A 119 9.93 -0.79 -8.16
C SER A 119 10.94 -1.38 -9.15
N ALA A 120 10.53 -2.44 -9.85
CA ALA A 120 11.32 -3.00 -10.94
C ALA A 120 11.29 -2.13 -12.22
N ARG A 121 10.35 -1.18 -12.33
CA ARG A 121 10.14 -0.38 -13.53
C ARG A 121 11.23 0.70 -13.64
N PRO A 122 11.92 0.83 -14.80
CA PRO A 122 12.81 1.95 -15.06
C PRO A 122 12.06 3.29 -15.03
N TRP A 123 12.72 4.33 -14.53
CA TRP A 123 12.23 5.70 -14.69
C TRP A 123 12.40 6.16 -16.13
N ARG A 124 11.39 6.83 -16.70
CA ARG A 124 11.40 7.33 -18.08
C ARG A 124 11.15 8.83 -18.08
N ALA A 125 11.71 9.54 -19.07
CA ALA A 125 11.40 10.95 -19.28
C ALA A 125 9.87 11.15 -19.42
N GLY A 126 9.32 12.13 -18.72
CA GLY A 126 7.88 12.39 -18.65
C GLY A 126 7.16 11.69 -17.50
N ASP A 127 7.78 10.73 -16.80
CA ASP A 127 7.15 10.09 -15.64
C ASP A 127 6.94 11.07 -14.47
N GLU A 128 7.72 12.15 -14.39
CA GLU A 128 7.55 13.23 -13.42
C GLU A 128 6.20 13.96 -13.53
N ALA A 129 5.61 13.97 -14.72
CA ALA A 129 4.32 14.60 -14.97
C ALA A 129 3.15 13.61 -14.90
N ARG A 130 3.43 12.31 -14.75
CA ARG A 130 2.41 11.26 -14.72
C ARG A 130 1.96 11.01 -13.29
N ARG A 131 0.65 10.99 -13.08
CA ARG A 131 0.07 10.65 -11.78
C ARG A 131 -0.08 9.13 -11.64
N ALA A 132 0.35 8.61 -10.50
CA ALA A 132 0.06 7.24 -10.10
C ALA A 132 -1.43 7.06 -9.82
N GLU A 133 -1.87 5.81 -9.81
CA GLU A 133 -3.19 5.39 -9.32
C GLU A 133 -2.98 4.37 -8.20
N VAL A 134 -3.62 4.59 -7.06
CA VAL A 134 -3.69 3.60 -5.99
C VAL A 134 -4.95 2.79 -6.19
N ARG A 135 -4.85 1.46 -6.11
CA ARG A 135 -5.99 0.54 -6.22
C ARG A 135 -6.08 -0.31 -4.96
N ILE A 136 -7.24 -0.27 -4.30
CA ILE A 136 -7.54 -1.07 -3.11
C ILE A 136 -8.84 -1.84 -3.39
N PRO A 137 -8.79 -3.18 -3.53
CA PRO A 137 -9.98 -3.96 -3.86
C PRO A 137 -11.09 -3.81 -2.81
N ARG A 138 -12.34 -3.74 -3.29
CA ARG A 138 -13.52 -3.95 -2.45
C ARG A 138 -13.41 -5.31 -1.77
N GLN A 139 -13.66 -5.37 -0.48
CA GLN A 139 -13.64 -6.62 0.28
C GLN A 139 -14.47 -6.55 1.55
N ASN A 140 -15.00 -7.70 1.97
CA ASN A 140 -15.60 -7.85 3.29
C ASN A 140 -14.46 -7.93 4.31
N VAL A 141 -14.48 -7.01 5.26
CA VAL A 141 -13.42 -6.85 6.27
C VAL A 141 -13.81 -7.41 7.63
N TYR A 142 -15.10 -7.52 7.88
CA TYR A 142 -15.67 -8.13 9.07
C TYR A 142 -16.92 -8.90 8.68
N VAL A 143 -17.05 -10.12 9.19
CA VAL A 143 -18.24 -10.96 9.05
C VAL A 143 -18.45 -11.62 10.40
N ASP A 144 -19.61 -11.37 10.99
CA ASP A 144 -20.07 -12.06 12.20
C ASP A 144 -21.47 -12.60 11.96
N ALA A 145 -21.70 -13.85 12.33
CA ALA A 145 -22.93 -14.57 12.05
C ALA A 145 -23.32 -15.43 13.26
N ASP A 146 -24.54 -15.23 13.74
CA ASP A 146 -25.12 -15.95 14.86
C ASP A 146 -26.59 -16.33 14.58
N GLU A 147 -27.27 -16.91 15.57
CA GLU A 147 -28.69 -17.29 15.46
C GLU A 147 -29.62 -16.08 15.22
N GLY A 148 -29.15 -14.86 15.52
CA GLY A 148 -29.90 -13.60 15.40
C GLY A 148 -29.69 -12.86 14.08
N GLY A 149 -28.67 -13.22 13.29
CA GLY A 149 -28.45 -12.65 11.96
C GLY A 149 -27.00 -12.65 11.50
N THR A 150 -26.71 -11.83 10.49
CA THR A 150 -25.35 -11.67 9.96
C THR A 150 -25.01 -10.19 9.83
N VAL A 151 -23.88 -9.80 10.43
CA VAL A 151 -23.27 -8.48 10.30
C VAL A 151 -22.10 -8.60 9.32
N ILE A 152 -22.12 -7.77 8.27
CA ILE A 152 -21.04 -7.71 7.28
C ILE A 152 -20.57 -6.26 7.16
N VAL A 153 -19.29 -6.01 7.43
CA VAL A 153 -18.66 -4.71 7.11
C VAL A 153 -17.86 -4.85 5.82
N THR A 154 -18.13 -3.95 4.89
CA THR A 154 -17.48 -3.92 3.57
C THR A 154 -16.63 -2.67 3.44
N PHE A 155 -15.42 -2.83 2.91
CA PHE A 155 -14.60 -1.72 2.43
C PHE A 155 -14.90 -1.44 0.96
N VAL A 156 -15.05 -0.16 0.61
CA VAL A 156 -15.22 0.30 -0.77
C VAL A 156 -14.23 1.43 -1.06
N GLN A 157 -13.50 1.32 -2.17
CA GLN A 157 -12.62 2.38 -2.63
C GLN A 157 -13.47 3.57 -3.14
N THR A 158 -13.52 4.65 -2.38
CA THR A 158 -14.33 5.85 -2.66
C THR A 158 -13.48 7.13 -2.72
N GLY A 159 -12.17 7.02 -2.57
CA GLY A 159 -11.26 8.16 -2.35
C GLY A 159 -10.84 8.28 -0.88
N PRO A 160 -10.17 9.37 -0.48
CA PRO A 160 -9.68 9.57 0.88
C PRO A 160 -10.81 9.42 1.93
N GLY A 161 -10.61 8.53 2.91
CA GLY A 161 -11.62 8.19 3.92
C GLY A 161 -11.18 8.40 5.37
N ALA A 162 -9.94 8.85 5.62
CA ALA A 162 -9.44 9.06 6.98
C ALA A 162 -9.88 10.39 7.64
N GLY A 163 -10.60 11.26 6.92
CA GLY A 163 -11.04 12.55 7.46
C GLY A 163 -12.17 12.46 8.48
N ASP A 164 -12.43 13.58 9.14
CA ASP A 164 -13.65 13.79 9.92
C ASP A 164 -14.76 14.17 8.94
N HIS A 165 -15.67 13.25 8.65
CA HIS A 165 -16.95 13.56 8.00
C HIS A 165 -17.98 14.00 9.04
#